data_AF-A0A822FBB8-F1
#
_entry.id   AF-A0A822FBB8-F1
#
_cell.length_a   1.000
_cell.length_b   1.000
_cell.length_c   1.000
_cell.angle_alpha   90.00
_cell.angle_beta   90.00
_cell.angle_gamma   90.00
#
_symmetry.space_group_name_H-M   'P 1'
#
loop_
_entity.id
_entity.type
_entity.pdbx_description
1 polymer ?
#
loop_
_entity_poly.entity_id
_entity_poly.type
_entity_poly.pdbx_seq_one_letter_code
_entity_poly.pdbx_strand_id
1 'polypeptide(L)'
;VSTVHTQAYNHMKGNQPTNSIIVNDAVTNFKIYTLDWNVDKIEMFVGDDANPFANRILVWNKQGDWTQWPFDKPFFILINIAVGGSW
;
A
#
# COMPACT_ATOMS: atom_id res chain seq x y z
N VAL A 1 0.59 6.60 -4.73
CA VAL A 1 0.33 6.75 -3.27
C VAL A 1 0.08 5.36 -2.71
N SER A 2 0.60 5.07 -1.52
CA SER A 2 0.43 3.79 -0.83
C SER A 2 -0.23 4.04 0.51
N THR A 3 -1.31 3.32 0.81
CA THR A 3 -2.06 3.48 2.06
C THR A 3 -2.39 2.14 2.71
N VAL A 4 -2.58 2.16 4.03
CA VAL A 4 -3.11 1.02 4.79
C VAL A 4 -4.37 1.47 5.51
N HIS A 5 -5.46 0.71 5.40
CA HIS A 5 -6.74 1.03 6.02
C HIS A 5 -7.16 -0.08 6.98
N THR A 6 -7.55 0.32 8.18
CA THR A 6 -8.04 -0.51 9.27
C THR A 6 -9.21 0.19 9.97
N GLN A 7 -9.86 -0.48 10.93
CA GLN A 7 -10.92 0.16 11.70
C GLN A 7 -10.41 1.36 12.51
N ALA A 8 -9.20 1.25 13.08
CA ALA A 8 -8.57 2.31 13.85
C ALA A 8 -7.99 3.42 12.96
N TYR A 9 -7.44 3.06 11.80
CA TYR A 9 -6.73 3.95 10.89
C TYR A 9 -7.33 3.97 9.49
N ASN A 10 -8.07 5.01 9.10
CA ASN A 10 -8.73 5.08 7.79
C ASN A 10 -9.02 6.53 7.34
N HIS A 11 -9.40 6.68 6.06
CA HIS A 11 -9.63 7.99 5.44
C HIS A 11 -10.79 8.76 6.07
N MET A 12 -11.84 8.07 6.57
CA MET A 12 -12.95 8.73 7.25
C MET A 12 -12.51 9.45 8.53
N LYS A 13 -11.41 9.00 9.14
CA LYS A 13 -10.78 9.60 10.32
C LYS A 13 -9.58 10.49 9.97
N GLY A 14 -9.11 10.48 8.72
CA GLY A 14 -7.93 11.22 8.26
C GLY A 14 -6.60 10.79 8.90
N ASN A 15 -6.52 9.56 9.41
CA ASN A 15 -5.36 9.05 10.17
C ASN A 15 -4.77 7.76 9.60
N GLN A 16 -5.10 7.41 8.35
CA GLN A 16 -4.53 6.26 7.66
C GLN A 16 -3.01 6.42 7.46
N PRO A 17 -2.21 5.37 7.67
CA PRO A 17 -0.84 5.31 7.18
C PRO A 17 -0.83 5.57 5.68
N THR A 18 -0.11 6.61 5.27
CA THR A 18 -0.03 7.04 3.87
C THR A 18 1.37 7.55 3.57
N ASN A 19 1.88 7.20 2.40
CA ASN A 19 3.07 7.83 1.83
C ASN A 19 3.02 7.80 0.31
N SER A 20 3.82 8.64 -0.33
CA SER A 20 3.92 8.70 -1.78
C SER A 20 5.35 8.97 -2.23
N ILE A 21 5.65 8.47 -3.43
CA ILE A 21 6.82 8.88 -4.18
C ILE A 21 6.38 9.26 -5.59
N ILE A 22 7.19 10.09 -6.26
CA ILE A 22 6.97 10.45 -7.66
C ILE A 22 7.70 9.43 -8.54
N VAL A 23 6.97 8.83 -9.47
CA VAL A 23 7.53 7.96 -10.52
C VAL A 23 7.22 8.64 -11.86
N ASN A 24 8.20 9.40 -12.37
CA ASN A 24 8.00 10.33 -13.49
C ASN A 24 7.48 9.67 -14.77
N ASP A 25 7.80 8.40 -14.99
CA ASP A 25 7.48 7.65 -16.20
C ASP A 25 6.44 6.54 -15.97
N ALA A 26 5.69 6.59 -14.85
CA ALA A 26 4.69 5.57 -14.50
C ALA A 26 3.55 5.41 -15.52
N VAL A 27 3.34 6.42 -16.38
CA VAL A 27 2.30 6.40 -17.43
C VAL A 27 2.84 6.00 -18.80
N THR A 28 4.16 5.92 -18.97
CA THR A 28 4.80 5.58 -20.25
C THR A 28 5.57 4.26 -20.21
N ASN A 29 6.01 3.81 -19.03
CA ASN A 29 6.77 2.58 -18.85
C ASN A 29 6.14 1.68 -17.79
N PHE A 30 6.26 0.36 -17.98
CA PHE A 30 5.90 -0.59 -16.95
C PHE A 30 6.77 -0.41 -15.70
N LYS A 31 6.16 -0.62 -14.54
CA LYS A 31 6.78 -0.64 -13.22
C LYS A 31 6.25 -1.83 -12.44
N ILE A 32 7.07 -2.36 -11.54
CA ILE A 32 6.65 -3.41 -10.62
C ILE A 32 6.25 -2.74 -9.31
N TYR A 33 4.97 -2.85 -8.95
CA TYR A 33 4.45 -2.43 -7.66
C TYR A 33 4.38 -3.65 -6.74
N THR A 34 5.18 -3.63 -5.68
CA THR A 34 5.36 -4.78 -4.80
C THR A 34 4.71 -4.53 -3.44
N LEU A 35 3.91 -5.49 -3.00
CA LEU A 35 3.42 -5.59 -1.63
C LEU A 35 4.13 -6.77 -0.95
N ASP A 36 5.05 -6.47 -0.04
CA ASP A 36 5.62 -7.47 0.86
C ASP A 36 4.83 -7.45 2.17
N TRP A 37 4.04 -8.50 2.37
CA TRP A 37 3.17 -8.63 3.53
C TRP A 37 3.44 -9.94 4.23
N ASN A 38 3.84 -9.84 5.50
CA ASN A 38 4.07 -10.96 6.38
C ASN A 38 3.40 -10.72 7.76
N VAL A 39 3.66 -11.62 8.70
CA VAL A 39 3.02 -11.61 10.02
C VAL A 39 3.36 -10.38 10.87
N ASP A 40 4.47 -9.68 10.56
CA ASP A 40 5.00 -8.59 11.38
C ASP A 40 4.84 -7.22 10.72
N LYS A 41 4.72 -7.16 9.39
CA LYS A 41 4.66 -5.88 8.66
C LYS A 41 4.09 -6.00 7.25
N ILE A 42 3.66 -4.84 6.76
CA ILE A 42 3.32 -4.56 5.37
C ILE A 42 4.32 -3.52 4.85
N GLU A 43 5.01 -3.84 3.77
CA GLU A 43 5.89 -2.92 3.04
C GLU A 43 5.43 -2.81 1.59
N MET A 44 5.42 -1.58 1.07
CA MET A 44 5.08 -1.31 -0.33
C MET A 44 6.27 -0.69 -1.05
N PHE A 45 6.52 -1.13 -2.27
CA PHE A 45 7.63 -0.69 -3.11
C PHE A 45 7.17 -0.39 -4.53
N VAL A 46 7.98 0.38 -5.24
CA VAL A 46 7.93 0.46 -6.70
C VAL A 46 9.34 0.32 -7.27
N GLY A 47 9.45 -0.51 -8.29
CA GLY A 47 10.69 -0.81 -8.97
C GLY A 47 10.48 -1.18 -10.43
N ASP A 48 11.42 -1.93 -10.97
CA ASP A 48 11.43 -2.45 -12.33
C ASP A 48 11.96 -3.90 -12.34
N ASP A 49 12.11 -4.48 -13.53
CA ASP A 49 12.57 -5.87 -13.68
C ASP A 49 13.97 -6.11 -13.08
N ALA A 50 14.83 -5.10 -13.02
CA ALA A 50 16.16 -5.23 -12.43
C ALA A 50 16.11 -5.23 -10.89
N ASN A 51 15.19 -4.45 -10.31
CA ASN A 51 14.97 -4.45 -8.87
C ASN A 51 13.51 -4.12 -8.48
N PRO A 52 12.66 -5.14 -8.26
CA PRO A 52 11.27 -4.98 -7.83
C PRO A 52 11.07 -4.30 -6.47
N PHE A 53 12.13 -4.22 -5.64
CA PHE A 53 12.12 -3.69 -4.28
C PHE A 53 12.92 -2.37 -4.15
N ALA A 54 13.23 -1.70 -5.26
CA ALA A 54 14.13 -0.54 -5.30
C ALA A 54 13.67 0.63 -4.42
N ASN A 55 12.44 1.12 -4.64
CA ASN A 55 11.95 2.31 -3.94
C ASN A 55 10.87 1.93 -2.94
N ARG A 56 11.25 1.87 -1.66
CA ARG A 56 10.31 1.64 -0.57
C ARG A 56 9.43 2.87 -0.34
N ILE A 57 8.13 2.69 -0.43
CA ILE A 57 7.11 3.74 -0.29
C ILE A 57 6.60 3.81 1.15
N LEU A 58 6.12 2.70 1.70
CA LEU A 58 5.50 2.65 3.03
C LEU A 58 6.00 1.42 3.80
N VAL A 59 6.15 1.58 5.12
CA VAL A 59 6.30 0.48 6.07
C VAL A 59 5.22 0.64 7.14
N TRP A 60 4.47 -0.43 7.40
CA TRP A 60 3.50 -0.51 8.48
C TRP A 60 3.74 -1.76 9.30
N ASN A 61 4.15 -1.57 10.56
CA ASN A 61 4.41 -2.69 11.47
C ASN A 61 3.13 -3.12 12.19
N LYS A 62 3.04 -4.41 12.50
CA LYS A 62 1.98 -4.97 13.32
C LYS A 62 1.93 -4.31 14.69
N GLN A 63 0.72 -3.98 15.10
CA GLN A 63 0.46 -3.39 16.41
C GLN A 63 -0.98 -3.61 16.84
N GLY A 64 -1.15 -3.58 18.17
CA GLY A 64 -2.42 -3.72 18.85
C GLY A 64 -3.25 -4.92 18.45
N ASP A 65 -4.56 -4.72 18.45
CA ASP A 65 -5.55 -5.74 18.15
C ASP A 65 -6.01 -5.68 16.69
N TRP A 66 -7.04 -6.47 16.37
CA TRP A 66 -7.62 -6.56 15.03
C TRP A 66 -8.11 -5.21 14.47
N THR A 67 -8.42 -4.23 15.34
CA THR A 67 -8.84 -2.89 14.88
C THR A 67 -7.69 -2.13 14.25
N GLN A 68 -6.44 -2.47 14.62
CA GLN A 68 -5.19 -1.88 14.13
C GLN A 68 -4.44 -2.82 13.16
N TRP A 69 -4.65 -4.13 13.27
CA TRP A 69 -4.03 -5.15 12.42
C TRP A 69 -4.99 -6.31 12.07
N PRO A 70 -5.87 -6.14 11.06
CA PRO A 70 -6.72 -7.20 10.53
C PRO A 70 -6.04 -8.06 9.45
N PHE A 71 -4.74 -7.84 9.20
CA PHE A 71 -3.97 -8.46 8.11
C PHE A 71 -3.41 -9.84 8.51
N ASP A 72 -4.22 -10.62 9.22
CA ASP A 72 -3.98 -12.02 9.58
C ASP A 72 -5.09 -12.93 9.00
N LYS A 73 -5.90 -12.40 8.09
CA LYS A 73 -6.98 -13.08 7.35
C LYS A 73 -6.64 -13.17 5.86
N PRO A 74 -7.32 -14.04 5.10
CA PRO A 74 -7.21 -14.05 3.65
C PRO A 74 -7.80 -12.77 3.01
N PHE A 75 -7.11 -12.22 2.02
CA PHE A 75 -7.56 -11.09 1.20
C PHE A 75 -7.47 -11.45 -0.28
N PHE A 76 -8.26 -10.77 -1.11
CA PHE A 76 -8.16 -10.83 -2.57
C PHE A 76 -7.46 -9.60 -3.12
N ILE A 77 -6.83 -9.74 -4.28
CA ILE A 77 -6.27 -8.61 -5.03
C ILE A 77 -7.38 -8.02 -5.91
N LEU A 78 -7.50 -6.69 -5.88
CA LEU A 78 -8.40 -5.93 -6.74
C LEU A 78 -7.58 -4.96 -7.59
N ILE A 79 -7.89 -4.88 -8.89
CA ILE A 79 -7.26 -3.96 -9.84
C ILE A 79 -8.37 -3.27 -10.63
N ASN A 80 -8.41 -1.94 -10.59
CA ASN A 80 -9.43 -1.15 -11.29
C ASN A 80 -8.90 0.25 -11.67
N ILE A 81 -9.62 0.91 -12.58
CA ILE A 81 -9.46 2.33 -12.89
C ILE A 81 -10.79 3.01 -12.55
N ALA A 82 -10.78 3.89 -11.54
CA ALA A 82 -11.94 4.70 -11.19
C ALA A 82 -11.98 5.99 -12.03
N VAL A 83 -13.18 6.48 -12.36
CA VAL A 83 -13.39 7.74 -13.11
C VAL A 83 -14.31 8.64 -12.29
N GLY A 84 -13.76 9.74 -11.75
CA GLY A 84 -14.46 10.63 -10.82
C GLY A 84 -14.58 10.06 -9.39
N GLY A 85 -15.46 10.66 -8.58
CA GLY A 85 -15.71 10.25 -7.19
C GLY A 85 -14.80 10.91 -6.15
N SER A 86 -14.94 10.52 -4.89
CA SER A 86 -14.06 10.92 -3.80
C SER A 86 -12.84 10.00 -3.72
N TRP A 87 -11.65 10.59 -3.56
CA TRP A 87 -10.38 9.92 -3.35
C TRP A 87 -9.88 10.13 -1.91
#